data_AF-A0A3F2ZWJ6-F1
#
_entry.id   AF-A0A3F2ZWJ6-F1
#
_cell.length_a   1.000
_cell.length_b   1.000
_cell.length_c   1.000
_cell.angle_alpha   90.00
_cell.angle_beta   90.00
_cell.angle_gamma   90.00
#
_symmetry.space_group_name_H-M   'P 1'
#
loop_
_entity.id
_entity.type
_entity.pdbx_description
1 polymer ?
#
loop_
_entity_poly.entity_id
_entity_poly.type
_entity_poly.pdbx_seq_one_letter_code
_entity_poly.pdbx_strand_id
1 'polypeptide(L)'
;MNIPDKVKIGGVTYNIIECNNPSEEEHQVDGMIVYHKQEIRLKNDMDKEYKENIFLHEVIHGIFEYIGFEQDESMVIRLSNALHGFVKDNPNIFIRDTNIFNKLNASVNVDTDKIIKSIEEHLNKKIEL
;
A
#
# COMPACT_ATOMS: atom_id res chain seq x y z
N MET A 1 -4.72 6.09 2.08
CA MET A 1 -4.18 4.93 1.33
C MET A 1 -4.36 3.66 2.15
N ASN A 2 -4.27 2.46 1.55
CA ASN A 2 -4.30 1.22 2.32
C ASN A 2 -2.88 0.73 2.59
N ILE A 3 -2.54 0.45 3.85
CA ILE A 3 -1.27 -0.16 4.24
C ILE A 3 -1.44 -1.69 4.12
N PRO A 4 -0.67 -2.38 3.26
CA PRO A 4 -0.75 -3.83 3.10
C PRO A 4 0.00 -4.56 4.22
N ASP A 5 -0.23 -5.87 4.39
CA ASP A 5 0.57 -6.68 5.32
C ASP A 5 2.01 -6.89 4.85
N LYS A 6 2.26 -6.74 3.54
CA LYS A 6 3.58 -6.90 2.91
C LYS A 6 3.77 -5.94 1.75
N VAL A 7 5.00 -5.50 1.56
CA VAL A 7 5.42 -4.68 0.41
C VAL A 7 6.71 -5.22 -0.18
N LYS A 8 6.90 -5.10 -1.49
CA LYS A 8 8.16 -5.49 -2.16
C LYS A 8 8.93 -4.25 -2.59
N ILE A 9 10.18 -4.14 -2.15
CA ILE A 9 11.07 -3.01 -2.43
C ILE A 9 12.41 -3.57 -2.89
N GLY A 10 12.92 -3.11 -4.05
CA GLY A 10 14.22 -3.55 -4.59
C GLY A 10 14.37 -5.07 -4.78
N GLY A 11 13.27 -5.80 -4.94
CA GLY A 11 13.27 -7.26 -5.06
C GLY A 11 13.11 -8.03 -3.74
N VAL A 12 13.14 -7.36 -2.58
CA VAL A 12 12.97 -7.95 -1.25
C VAL A 12 11.56 -7.67 -0.71
N THR A 13 10.97 -8.66 -0.06
CA THR A 13 9.63 -8.55 0.53
C THR A 13 9.73 -8.23 2.01
N TYR A 14 9.11 -7.13 2.43
CA TYR A 14 9.05 -6.68 3.81
C TYR A 14 7.68 -6.96 4.41
N ASN A 15 7.63 -7.48 5.64
CA ASN A 15 6.40 -7.59 6.42
C ASN A 15 6.12 -6.25 7.10
N ILE A 16 4.86 -5.82 7.11
CA ILE A 16 4.43 -4.62 7.82
C ILE A 16 3.94 -5.04 9.21
N ILE A 17 4.54 -4.48 10.26
CA ILE A 17 4.30 -4.86 11.65
C ILE A 17 3.91 -3.62 12.44
N GLU A 18 2.76 -3.66 13.10
CA GLU A 18 2.42 -2.66 14.11
C GLU A 18 2.97 -3.08 15.49
N CYS A 19 3.65 -2.17 16.18
CA CYS A 19 4.27 -2.46 17.47
C CYS A 19 4.44 -1.20 18.33
N ASN A 20 4.67 -1.35 19.63
CA ASN A 20 4.86 -0.20 20.52
C ASN A 20 6.21 0.51 20.32
N ASN A 21 7.25 -0.25 19.94
CA ASN A 21 8.61 0.25 19.76
C ASN A 21 9.15 -0.20 18.40
N PRO A 22 9.13 0.67 17.37
CA PRO A 22 9.62 0.31 16.04
C PRO A 22 11.13 0.06 16.00
N SER A 23 11.92 0.84 16.74
CA SER A 23 13.37 0.63 16.87
C SER A 23 13.73 -0.02 18.20
N GLU A 24 14.76 -0.88 18.16
CA GLU A 24 15.34 -1.55 19.33
C GLU A 24 16.34 -0.64 20.07
N GLU A 25 16.84 0.38 19.39
CA GLU A 25 17.86 1.31 19.90
C GLU A 25 17.27 2.67 20.25
N GLU A 26 16.33 3.16 19.42
CA GLU A 26 15.73 4.48 19.55
C GLU A 26 14.25 4.38 19.92
N HIS A 27 13.88 4.95 21.07
CA HIS A 27 12.51 4.84 21.58
C HIS A 27 11.57 5.95 21.06
N GLN A 28 12.11 6.93 20.33
CA GLN A 28 11.38 8.10 19.84
C GLN A 28 11.24 8.09 18.31
N VAL A 29 10.96 6.92 17.75
CA VAL A 29 10.64 6.76 16.33
C VAL A 29 9.21 6.25 16.17
N ASP A 30 8.53 6.74 15.15
CA ASP A 30 7.16 6.36 14.82
C ASP A 30 7.10 5.29 13.72
N GLY A 31 8.20 5.10 12.99
CA GLY A 31 8.43 4.04 12.01
C GLY A 31 9.89 3.60 12.01
N MET A 32 10.16 2.39 11.49
CA MET A 32 11.52 1.93 11.20
C MET A 32 11.51 0.77 10.20
N ILE A 33 12.31 0.87 9.15
CA ILE A 33 12.69 -0.27 8.31
C ILE A 33 13.87 -1.04 8.91
N VAL A 34 13.66 -2.33 9.19
CA VAL A 34 14.67 -3.23 9.75
C VAL A 34 15.14 -4.20 8.67
N TYR A 35 16.12 -3.77 7.87
CA TYR A 35 16.59 -4.46 6.66
C TYR A 35 16.92 -5.93 6.86
N HIS A 36 17.67 -6.26 7.90
CA HIS A 36 18.12 -7.64 8.16
C HIS A 36 16.97 -8.58 8.59
N LYS A 37 15.87 -8.04 9.14
CA LYS A 37 14.67 -8.80 9.50
C LYS A 37 13.61 -8.78 8.39
N GLN A 38 13.77 -7.92 7.38
CA GLN A 38 12.78 -7.68 6.32
C GLN A 38 11.43 -7.26 6.92
N GLU A 39 11.49 -6.29 7.83
CA GLU A 39 10.33 -5.74 8.53
C GLU A 39 10.27 -4.23 8.31
N ILE A 40 9.07 -3.71 8.10
CA ILE A 40 8.76 -2.29 8.28
C ILE A 40 7.85 -2.22 9.49
N ARG A 41 8.34 -1.57 10.54
CA ARG A 41 7.65 -1.46 11.82
C ARG A 41 7.01 -0.10 11.93
N LEU A 42 5.76 -0.06 12.31
CA LEU A 42 4.99 1.16 12.53
C LEU A 42 4.52 1.18 13.98
N LYS A 43 4.58 2.36 14.59
CA LYS A 43 4.10 2.52 15.96
C LYS A 43 2.59 2.29 16.06
N ASN A 44 2.18 1.63 17.14
CA ASN A 44 0.79 1.50 17.52
C ASN A 44 0.16 2.88 17.82
N ASP A 45 -1.17 2.94 17.84
CA ASP A 45 -1.94 4.09 18.32
C ASP A 45 -1.68 5.43 17.60
N MET A 46 -1.22 5.38 16.35
CA MET A 46 -1.16 6.55 15.48
C MET A 46 -2.47 6.78 14.73
N ASP A 47 -2.81 8.06 14.53
CA ASP A 47 -3.88 8.45 13.61
C ASP A 47 -3.67 7.83 12.23
N LYS A 48 -4.75 7.37 11.60
CA LYS A 48 -4.69 6.63 10.33
C LYS A 48 -3.89 7.37 9.26
N GLU A 49 -4.18 8.65 9.05
CA GLU A 49 -3.51 9.44 8.00
C GLU A 49 -2.02 9.65 8.29
N TYR A 50 -1.68 9.82 9.56
CA TYR A 50 -0.30 9.96 9.97
C TYR A 50 0.46 8.65 9.78
N LYS A 51 -0.12 7.52 10.21
CA LYS A 51 0.45 6.18 10.01
C LYS A 51 0.67 5.85 8.53
N GLU A 52 -0.25 6.25 7.66
CA GLU A 52 -0.10 6.11 6.20
C GLU A 52 1.13 6.88 5.67
N ASN A 53 1.36 8.11 6.15
CA ASN A 53 2.53 8.90 5.78
C ASN A 53 3.83 8.28 6.31
N ILE A 54 3.85 7.81 7.56
CA ILE A 54 5.00 7.12 8.14
C ILE A 54 5.32 5.83 7.38
N PHE A 55 4.30 5.05 6.99
CA PHE A 55 4.52 3.89 6.13
C PHE A 55 5.21 4.27 4.82
N LEU A 56 4.77 5.36 4.16
CA LEU A 56 5.38 5.80 2.91
C LEU A 56 6.81 6.32 3.12
N HIS A 57 7.09 6.97 4.26
CA HIS A 57 8.43 7.38 4.68
C HIS A 57 9.39 6.17 4.75
N GLU A 58 9.00 5.10 5.43
CA GLU A 58 9.82 3.86 5.50
C GLU A 58 10.00 3.18 4.14
N VAL A 59 8.97 3.21 3.29
CA VAL A 59 9.07 2.69 1.92
C VAL A 59 10.09 3.48 1.10
N ILE A 60 10.14 4.82 1.26
CA ILE A 60 11.11 5.68 0.57
C ILE A 60 12.53 5.37 1.05
N HIS A 61 12.73 5.18 2.37
CA HIS A 61 14.02 4.72 2.90
C HIS A 61 14.47 3.43 2.22
N GLY A 62 13.57 2.44 2.16
CA GLY A 62 13.84 1.18 1.47
C GLY A 62 14.19 1.39 0.00
N ILE A 63 13.44 2.22 -0.74
CA ILE A 63 13.71 2.48 -2.16
C ILE A 63 15.11 3.06 -2.34
N PHE A 64 15.45 4.10 -1.57
CA PHE A 64 16.73 4.78 -1.65
C PHE A 64 17.92 3.87 -1.31
N GLU A 65 17.76 3.01 -0.32
CA GLU A 65 18.76 2.00 0.04
C GLU A 65 19.08 1.10 -1.17
N TYR A 66 18.04 0.57 -1.85
CA TYR A 66 18.24 -0.35 -2.97
C TYR A 66 18.83 0.28 -4.22
N ILE A 67 18.66 1.59 -4.42
CA ILE A 67 19.26 2.30 -5.55
C ILE A 67 20.62 2.91 -5.19
N GLY A 68 21.10 2.74 -3.95
CA GLY A 68 22.35 3.33 -3.46
C GLY A 68 22.31 4.85 -3.41
N PHE A 69 21.14 5.43 -3.19
CA PHE A 69 20.96 6.88 -3.12
C PHE A 69 21.24 7.37 -1.70
N GLU A 70 22.07 8.41 -1.57
CA GLU A 70 22.40 9.01 -0.27
C GLU A 70 21.14 9.65 0.33
N GLN A 71 20.83 9.27 1.57
CA GLN A 71 19.56 9.62 2.20
C GLN A 71 19.74 10.75 3.20
N ASP A 72 18.84 11.71 3.13
CA ASP A 72 18.67 12.77 4.11
C ASP A 72 17.24 12.69 4.65
N GLU A 73 17.08 12.64 5.97
CA GLU A 73 15.78 12.54 6.64
C GLU A 73 14.80 13.62 6.16
N SER A 74 15.29 14.84 5.97
CA SER A 74 14.46 15.95 5.50
C SER A 74 13.96 15.73 4.07
N MET A 75 14.75 15.08 3.21
CA MET A 75 14.32 14.69 1.87
C MET A 75 13.29 13.56 1.92
N VAL A 76 13.51 12.53 2.75
CA VAL A 76 12.55 11.43 2.91
C VAL A 76 11.22 11.97 3.42
N ILE A 77 11.21 12.84 4.44
CA ILE A 77 10.02 13.51 4.97
C ILE A 77 9.31 14.35 3.90
N ARG A 78 10.05 15.14 3.11
CA ARG A 78 9.44 15.97 2.04
C ARG A 78 8.79 15.10 0.97
N LEU A 79 9.45 14.01 0.57
CA LEU A 79 8.91 13.08 -0.42
C LEU A 79 7.71 12.30 0.11
N SER A 80 7.76 11.82 1.37
CA SER A 80 6.64 11.11 1.97
C SER A 80 5.40 12.02 2.04
N ASN A 81 5.55 13.25 2.50
CA ASN A 81 4.45 14.21 2.58
C ASN A 81 3.84 14.52 1.19
N ALA A 82 4.69 14.76 0.18
CA ALA A 82 4.23 15.07 -1.16
C ALA A 82 3.53 13.87 -1.83
N LEU A 83 4.13 12.69 -1.73
CA LEU A 83 3.61 11.48 -2.36
C LEU A 83 2.39 10.92 -1.61
N HIS A 84 2.31 11.06 -0.29
CA HIS A 84 1.16 10.62 0.50
C HIS A 84 -0.09 11.36 0.05
N GLY A 85 -0.04 12.69 -0.03
CA GLY A 85 -1.14 13.50 -0.54
C GLY A 85 -1.52 13.13 -1.97
N PHE A 86 -0.53 13.03 -2.87
CA PHE A 86 -0.78 12.68 -4.26
C PHE A 86 -1.44 11.31 -4.43
N VAL A 87 -0.94 10.26 -3.76
CA VAL A 87 -1.48 8.89 -3.83
C VAL A 87 -2.88 8.83 -3.21
N LYS A 88 -3.09 9.50 -2.08
CA LYS A 88 -4.37 9.51 -1.37
C LYS A 88 -5.47 10.20 -2.18
N ASP A 89 -5.15 11.30 -2.84
CA ASP A 89 -6.11 12.08 -3.63
C ASP A 89 -6.33 11.49 -5.03
N ASN A 90 -5.41 10.64 -5.52
CA ASN A 90 -5.47 10.04 -6.85
C ASN A 90 -5.39 8.50 -6.82
N PRO A 91 -6.25 7.79 -6.06
CA PRO A 91 -6.11 6.35 -5.86
C PRO A 91 -6.25 5.55 -7.16
N ASN A 92 -7.03 6.05 -8.12
CA ASN A 92 -7.29 5.39 -9.40
C ASN A 92 -6.04 5.22 -10.27
N ILE A 93 -4.98 6.02 -10.07
CA ILE A 93 -3.71 5.87 -10.79
C ILE A 93 -2.96 4.62 -10.34
N PHE A 94 -3.19 4.17 -9.11
CA PHE A 94 -2.44 3.09 -8.45
C PHE A 94 -3.24 1.79 -8.30
N ILE A 95 -4.51 1.79 -8.69
CA ILE A 95 -5.34 0.59 -8.73
C ILE A 95 -5.08 -0.13 -10.04
N ARG A 96 -4.72 -1.42 -9.96
CA ARG A 96 -4.68 -2.28 -11.14
C ARG A 96 -6.09 -2.41 -11.69
N ASP A 97 -6.30 -2.16 -12.98
CA ASP A 97 -7.60 -2.41 -13.60
C ASP A 97 -7.98 -3.89 -13.47
N THR A 98 -8.87 -4.15 -12.52
CA THR A 98 -9.45 -5.47 -12.27
C THR A 98 -10.74 -5.67 -13.04
N ASN A 99 -11.12 -4.76 -13.97
CA ASN A 99 -12.31 -4.97 -14.79
C ASN A 99 -12.25 -6.31 -15.51
N ILE A 100 -13.00 -7.26 -14.96
CA ILE A 100 -13.25 -8.55 -15.57
C ILE A 100 -13.88 -8.35 -16.95
N PHE A 101 -14.68 -7.30 -17.13
CA PHE A 101 -15.24 -6.88 -18.41
C PHE A 101 -14.18 -6.69 -19.50
N ASN A 102 -13.11 -5.92 -19.21
CA ASN A 102 -12.03 -5.66 -20.17
C ASN A 102 -11.25 -6.94 -20.50
N LYS A 103 -11.05 -7.82 -19.52
CA LYS A 103 -10.39 -9.13 -19.72
C LYS A 103 -11.25 -10.13 -20.49
N LEU A 104 -12.56 -10.16 -20.27
CA LEU A 104 -13.49 -11.07 -20.95
C LEU A 104 -13.71 -10.66 -22.41
N ASN A 105 -13.94 -9.37 -22.68
CA ASN A 105 -14.12 -8.84 -24.04
C ASN A 105 -12.89 -9.06 -24.93
N ALA A 106 -11.69 -9.01 -24.36
CA ALA A 106 -10.45 -9.26 -25.10
C ALA A 106 -10.20 -10.76 -25.39
N SER A 107 -10.81 -11.68 -24.62
CA SER A 107 -10.46 -13.10 -24.63
C SER A 107 -11.52 -14.00 -25.28
N VAL A 108 -12.78 -13.59 -25.28
CA VAL A 108 -13.88 -14.41 -25.78
C VAL A 108 -14.98 -13.53 -26.35
N ASN A 109 -15.58 -13.91 -27.49
CA ASN A 109 -16.74 -13.25 -28.07
C ASN A 109 -18.01 -13.59 -27.27
N VAL A 110 -18.01 -13.21 -26.00
CA VAL A 110 -19.04 -13.51 -25.01
C VAL A 110 -19.73 -12.21 -24.66
N ASP A 111 -21.07 -12.24 -24.67
CA ASP A 111 -21.91 -11.13 -24.24
C ASP A 111 -21.75 -10.90 -22.73
N THR A 112 -20.78 -10.06 -22.39
CA THR A 112 -20.40 -9.71 -21.02
C THR A 112 -21.52 -8.99 -20.28
N ASP A 113 -22.37 -8.24 -20.98
CA ASP A 113 -23.48 -7.50 -20.37
C ASP A 113 -24.51 -8.45 -19.78
N LYS A 114 -24.79 -9.55 -20.49
CA LYS A 114 -25.70 -10.59 -20.01
C LYS A 114 -25.18 -11.31 -18.77
N ILE A 115 -23.88 -11.54 -18.68
CA ILE A 115 -23.26 -12.20 -17.52
C ILE A 115 -23.30 -11.29 -16.29
N ILE A 116 -22.91 -10.02 -16.44
CA ILE A 116 -22.91 -9.05 -15.34
C ILE A 116 -24.31 -8.92 -14.76
N LYS A 117 -25.32 -8.74 -15.62
CA LYS A 117 -26.71 -8.63 -15.19
C LYS A 117 -27.17 -9.84 -14.38
N SER A 118 -26.77 -11.05 -14.79
CA SER A 118 -27.13 -12.27 -14.08
C SER A 118 -26.44 -12.38 -12.70
N ILE A 119 -25.21 -11.88 -12.57
CA ILE A 119 -24.48 -11.84 -11.30
C ILE A 119 -25.10 -10.80 -10.35
N GLU A 120 -25.42 -9.61 -10.86
CA GLU A 120 -26.08 -8.55 -10.08
C GLU A 120 -27.44 -9.01 -9.55
N GLU A 121 -28.25 -9.67 -10.38
CA GLU A 121 -29.53 -10.26 -9.97
C GLU A 121 -29.34 -11.33 -8.87
N HIS A 122 -28.27 -12.13 -8.93
CA HIS A 122 -27.98 -13.15 -7.92
C HIS A 122 -27.50 -12.54 -6.59
N LEU A 123 -26.67 -11.51 -6.64
CA LEU A 123 -26.16 -10.82 -5.44
C LEU A 123 -27.28 -10.07 -4.72
N ASN A 124 -28.15 -9.38 -5.44
CA ASN A 124 -29.28 -8.65 -4.85
C ASN A 124 -30.27 -9.60 -4.15
N LYS A 125 -30.52 -10.80 -4.71
CA LYS A 125 -31.34 -11.84 -4.04
C LYS A 125 -30.77 -12.36 -2.72
N LYS A 126 -29.46 -12.27 -2.51
CA LYS A 126 -28.80 -12.69 -1.26
C LYS A 126 -28.84 -11.61 -0.17
N ILE A 127 -29.08 -10.35 -0.53
CA ILE A 127 -29.13 -9.22 0.41
C ILE A 127 -30.54 -9.04 1.00
N GLU A 128 -31.57 -9.60 0.36
CA GLU A 128 -32.97 -9.58 0.83
C GLU A 128 -33.34 -10.75 1.77
N LEU A 129 -32.38 -11.58 2.20
CA LEU A 129 -32.54 -12.70 3.15
C LEU A 129 -31.75 -12.46 4.44
#